data_AF-A0A2G2ZNR4-F1
#
_entry.id   AF-A0A2G2ZNR4-F1
#
_cell.length_a   1.000
_cell.length_b   1.000
_cell.length_c   1.000
_cell.angle_alpha   90.00
_cell.angle_beta   90.00
_cell.angle_gamma   90.00
#
_symmetry.space_group_name_H-M   'P 1'
#
loop_
_entity.id
_entity.type
_entity.pdbx_description
1 polymer ?
#
loop_
_entity_poly.entity_id
_entity_poly.type
_entity_poly.pdbx_seq_one_letter_code
_entity_poly.pdbx_strand_id
1 'polypeptide(L)'
;MKPKAEAKAEVEEYQEPPENVKLFVGNLPYDDIEANNRKVNVYTDNNTSQETLRVGDLIKVFKDEYFPAGLLLLSSSYEDGICYVETSNLDGVTNLKVKHALNIISSLNDDSSFQNCKAVVKCEDPNEDLYTFIGTLYYDKQQNPLSVQQILLQGLKLRNTDYVYGVIIFTGHETKVMQNSTDPPSKKSGIEKRIDRIIYVLFGTVITIAFIGLIFFRIETKNDISGGKLRRWYLRPDKTSVFYDPKRVSLAAFFHFLTTLCCMDMEMYYEETDKPARARTSYLNEELGQVDTILSDKTGTLTCNSMEFVKCSIAGDVYGRVVTEVEERSLFPST
;
A
#
# COMPACT_ATOMS: atom_id res chain seq x y z
N MET A 1 -2.34 -0.84 -50.40
CA MET A 1 -3.53 0.03 -50.31
C MET A 1 -4.70 -0.81 -49.84
N LYS A 2 -5.00 -0.77 -48.53
CA LYS A 2 -6.21 -1.35 -47.94
C LYS A 2 -7.17 -0.19 -47.60
N PRO A 3 -8.49 -0.37 -47.76
CA PRO A 3 -9.46 0.71 -47.66
C PRO A 3 -9.61 1.20 -46.21
N LYS A 4 -9.81 2.51 -46.06
CA LYS A 4 -10.22 3.17 -44.80
C LYS A 4 -11.59 2.65 -44.39
N ALA A 5 -11.68 2.03 -43.22
CA ALA A 5 -12.96 1.79 -42.56
C ALA A 5 -13.36 3.07 -41.83
N GLU A 6 -14.44 3.71 -42.30
CA GLU A 6 -15.14 4.76 -41.58
C GLU A 6 -15.95 4.11 -40.45
N ALA A 7 -15.51 4.30 -39.21
CA ALA A 7 -16.31 3.95 -38.04
C ALA A 7 -17.28 5.12 -37.76
N LYS A 8 -18.56 4.91 -38.05
CA LYS A 8 -19.65 5.76 -37.57
C LYS A 8 -19.73 5.64 -36.05
N ALA A 9 -19.59 6.75 -35.34
CA ALA A 9 -19.97 6.83 -33.94
C ALA A 9 -21.49 6.97 -33.87
N GLU A 10 -22.18 5.89 -33.49
CA GLU A 10 -23.56 5.96 -33.01
C GLU A 10 -23.56 6.67 -31.65
N VAL A 11 -24.44 7.65 -31.53
CA VAL A 11 -24.74 8.35 -30.28
C VAL A 11 -25.63 7.40 -29.48
N GLU A 12 -25.06 6.64 -28.55
CA GLU A 12 -25.85 5.88 -27.58
C GLU A 12 -26.52 6.84 -26.60
N GLU A 13 -27.83 6.65 -26.50
CA GLU A 13 -28.78 7.38 -25.69
C GLU A 13 -28.55 7.08 -24.20
N TYR A 14 -28.78 8.09 -23.36
CA TYR A 14 -28.66 8.05 -21.90
C TYR A 14 -29.45 6.87 -21.31
N GLN A 15 -28.75 5.98 -20.59
CA GLN A 15 -29.37 4.92 -19.80
C GLN A 15 -29.00 5.14 -18.33
N GLU A 16 -30.01 5.41 -17.49
CA GLU A 16 -29.84 5.59 -16.04
C GLU A 16 -29.10 4.39 -15.41
N PRO A 17 -28.14 4.60 -14.50
CA PRO A 17 -27.55 3.49 -13.78
C PRO A 17 -28.59 2.86 -12.83
N PRO A 18 -28.68 1.52 -12.77
CA PRO A 18 -29.66 0.84 -11.92
C PRO A 18 -29.36 1.08 -10.43
N GLU A 19 -30.44 1.34 -9.68
CA GLU A 19 -30.44 1.30 -8.22
C GLU A 19 -29.96 -0.06 -7.70
N ASN A 20 -29.09 -0.02 -6.68
CA ASN A 20 -28.64 -1.12 -5.83
C ASN A 20 -27.60 -2.08 -6.41
N VAL A 21 -26.33 -1.66 -6.41
CA VAL A 21 -25.18 -2.59 -6.42
C VAL A 21 -24.53 -2.58 -5.04
N LYS A 22 -24.86 -3.59 -4.22
CA LYS A 22 -24.07 -3.96 -3.03
C LYS A 22 -22.84 -4.72 -3.50
N LEU A 23 -21.68 -4.06 -3.52
CA LEU A 23 -20.40 -4.74 -3.74
C LEU A 23 -19.78 -5.12 -2.40
N PHE A 24 -19.67 -6.44 -2.20
CA PHE A 24 -18.91 -7.07 -1.13
C PHE A 24 -17.42 -6.76 -1.34
N VAL A 25 -16.83 -5.94 -0.46
CA VAL A 25 -15.38 -5.79 -0.40
C VAL A 25 -14.82 -6.92 0.46
N GLY A 26 -14.08 -7.81 -0.21
CA GLY A 26 -13.28 -8.84 0.44
C GLY A 26 -12.21 -8.22 1.34
N ASN A 27 -11.88 -8.92 2.42
CA ASN A 27 -10.90 -8.51 3.42
C ASN A 27 -9.55 -8.12 2.79
N LEU A 28 -9.20 -6.84 2.86
CA LEU A 28 -7.86 -6.29 2.57
C LEU A 28 -7.15 -5.89 3.88
N PRO A 29 -5.81 -5.87 3.90
CA PRO A 29 -5.00 -5.92 5.10
C PRO A 29 -5.08 -4.63 5.94
N TYR A 30 -4.90 -4.84 7.24
CA TYR A 30 -5.27 -3.99 8.37
C TYR A 30 -4.67 -2.57 8.46
N ASP A 31 -3.89 -2.10 7.47
CA ASP A 31 -3.29 -0.75 7.45
C ASP A 31 -4.04 0.25 6.52
N ASP A 32 -4.86 -0.22 5.57
CA ASP A 32 -5.63 0.67 4.67
C ASP A 32 -6.86 1.28 5.35
N ILE A 33 -7.34 0.64 6.40
CA ILE A 33 -8.55 1.06 7.14
C ILE A 33 -8.30 2.41 7.84
N GLU A 34 -7.09 2.68 8.33
CA GLU A 34 -6.80 3.91 9.09
C GLU A 34 -6.59 5.14 8.19
N ALA A 35 -6.05 4.95 6.98
CA ALA A 35 -5.93 6.00 5.97
C ALA A 35 -7.27 6.29 5.27
N ASN A 36 -8.02 5.25 4.92
CA ASN A 36 -9.31 5.38 4.24
C ASN A 36 -10.47 5.77 5.19
N ASN A 37 -10.34 5.57 6.50
CA ASN A 37 -11.33 6.02 7.50
C ASN A 37 -10.95 7.34 8.18
N ARG A 38 -9.99 8.10 7.64
CA ARG A 38 -9.77 9.46 8.14
C ARG A 38 -11.04 10.27 7.93
N LYS A 39 -11.54 10.83 9.04
CA LYS A 39 -12.70 11.71 9.04
C LYS A 39 -12.32 13.00 8.33
N VAL A 40 -12.83 13.20 7.13
CA VAL A 40 -12.64 14.40 6.35
C VAL A 40 -13.93 15.21 6.41
N ASN A 41 -13.79 16.53 6.57
CA ASN A 41 -14.93 17.43 6.54
C ASN A 41 -15.36 17.63 5.08
N VAL A 42 -16.45 16.96 4.70
CA VAL A 42 -17.12 17.17 3.41
C VAL A 42 -18.13 18.30 3.57
N TYR A 43 -18.15 19.23 2.63
CA TYR A 43 -19.12 20.32 2.62
C TYR A 43 -20.27 19.99 1.68
N THR A 44 -21.41 19.62 2.26
CA THR A 44 -22.67 19.36 1.55
C THR A 44 -23.73 20.34 2.06
N ASP A 45 -24.22 21.25 1.21
CA ASP A 45 -25.37 22.15 1.43
C ASP A 45 -25.66 22.58 2.89
N ASN A 46 -24.70 23.30 3.49
CA ASN A 46 -24.70 23.90 4.84
C ASN A 46 -24.43 22.97 6.03
N ASN A 47 -24.17 21.67 5.82
CA ASN A 47 -23.77 20.77 6.91
C ASN A 47 -22.40 20.14 6.65
N THR A 48 -21.52 20.22 7.64
CA THR A 48 -20.28 19.46 7.69
C THR A 48 -20.61 18.05 8.19
N SER A 49 -20.66 17.06 7.30
CA SER A 49 -20.88 15.66 7.67
C SER A 49 -19.62 14.83 7.44
N GLN A 50 -19.39 13.85 8.32
CA GLN A 50 -18.32 12.87 8.17
C GLN A 50 -18.88 11.71 7.34
N GLU A 51 -18.68 11.78 6.02
CA GLU A 51 -19.21 10.81 5.06
C GLU A 51 -18.10 10.16 4.22
N THR A 52 -18.47 9.10 3.50
CA THR A 52 -17.57 8.43 2.57
C THR A 52 -17.31 9.33 1.36
N LEU A 53 -16.03 9.56 1.07
CA LEU A 53 -15.59 10.41 -0.03
C LEU A 53 -16.06 9.88 -1.39
N ARG A 54 -16.71 10.74 -2.18
CA ARG A 54 -17.14 10.45 -3.56
C ARG A 54 -16.52 11.44 -4.54
N VAL A 55 -16.44 11.01 -5.80
CA VAL A 55 -16.02 11.88 -6.89
C VAL A 55 -17.02 13.03 -7.03
N GLY A 56 -16.51 14.25 -7.14
CA GLY A 56 -17.31 15.48 -7.22
C GLY A 56 -17.54 16.18 -5.87
N ASP A 57 -17.17 15.58 -4.74
CA ASP A 57 -17.33 16.22 -3.44
C ASP A 57 -16.35 17.38 -3.26
N LEU A 58 -16.81 18.47 -2.64
CA LEU A 58 -16.00 19.62 -2.27
C LEU A 58 -15.40 19.42 -0.87
N ILE A 59 -14.08 19.57 -0.77
CA ILE A 59 -13.33 19.36 0.46
C ILE A 59 -12.47 20.58 0.75
N LYS A 60 -12.43 20.94 2.04
CA LYS A 60 -11.49 21.90 2.60
C LYS A 60 -10.42 21.14 3.38
N VAL A 61 -9.16 21.32 2.99
CA VAL A 61 -8.01 20.70 3.67
C VAL A 61 -7.23 21.79 4.39
N PHE A 62 -6.91 21.57 5.67
CA PHE A 62 -6.19 22.55 6.48
C PHE A 62 -4.68 22.33 6.47
N LYS A 63 -3.95 23.34 6.94
CA LYS A 63 -2.50 23.29 7.11
C LYS A 63 -2.05 22.05 7.86
N ASP A 64 -0.97 21.44 7.37
CA ASP A 64 -0.34 20.24 7.94
C ASP A 64 -1.21 18.97 7.90
N GLU A 65 -2.31 18.97 7.15
CA GLU A 65 -3.12 17.78 6.85
C GLU A 65 -2.68 17.09 5.56
N TYR A 66 -3.00 15.79 5.48
CA TYR A 66 -2.76 14.98 4.29
C TYR A 66 -3.97 15.01 3.36
N PHE A 67 -3.74 15.03 2.05
CA PHE A 67 -4.81 14.91 1.08
C PHE A 67 -5.37 13.49 1.07
N PRO A 68 -6.69 13.32 1.27
CA PRO A 68 -7.31 12.01 1.41
C PRO A 68 -7.55 11.29 0.08
N ALA A 69 -7.61 12.04 -1.02
CA ALA A 69 -7.94 11.57 -2.36
C ALA A 69 -7.24 12.44 -3.42
N GLY A 70 -7.42 12.14 -4.70
CA GLY A 70 -6.94 12.99 -5.80
C GLY A 70 -7.87 14.19 -5.98
N LEU A 71 -7.38 15.40 -5.69
CA LEU A 71 -8.17 16.64 -5.74
C LEU A 71 -7.75 17.55 -6.89
N LEU A 72 -8.72 18.27 -7.45
CA LEU A 72 -8.49 19.48 -8.22
C LEU A 72 -8.38 20.68 -7.27
N LEU A 73 -7.30 21.44 -7.35
CA LEU A 73 -7.15 22.69 -6.62
C LEU A 73 -8.05 23.77 -7.22
N LEU A 74 -9.04 24.24 -6.44
CA LEU A 74 -9.96 25.30 -6.84
C LEU A 74 -9.50 26.66 -6.34
N SER A 75 -9.22 26.75 -5.05
CA SER A 75 -8.78 27.97 -4.36
C SER A 75 -7.85 27.63 -3.19
N SER A 76 -7.05 28.59 -2.77
CA SER A 76 -6.12 28.53 -1.66
C SER A 76 -6.37 29.71 -0.72
N SER A 77 -5.84 29.66 0.50
CA SER A 77 -5.85 30.80 1.43
C SER A 77 -5.10 32.03 0.90
N TYR A 78 -4.22 31.85 -0.09
CA TYR A 78 -3.52 32.96 -0.75
C TYR A 78 -4.33 33.51 -1.92
N GLU A 79 -4.32 34.83 -2.09
CA GLU A 79 -5.02 35.54 -3.18
C GLU A 79 -4.54 35.10 -4.58
N ASP A 80 -3.27 34.69 -4.69
CA ASP A 80 -2.67 34.19 -5.94
C ASP A 80 -3.07 32.74 -6.28
N GLY A 81 -3.86 32.07 -5.45
CA GLY A 81 -4.29 30.69 -5.69
C GLY A 81 -3.17 29.65 -5.56
N ILE A 82 -2.09 30.00 -4.87
CA ILE A 82 -0.90 29.15 -4.72
C ILE A 82 -1.02 28.30 -3.45
N CYS A 83 -0.60 27.05 -3.51
CA CYS A 83 -0.36 26.26 -2.30
C CYS A 83 0.96 25.49 -2.36
N TYR A 84 1.51 25.17 -1.19
CA TYR A 84 2.74 24.40 -1.07
C TYR A 84 2.45 22.99 -0.57
N VAL A 85 2.99 22.00 -1.27
CA VAL A 85 2.81 20.60 -0.93
C VAL A 85 4.15 19.91 -0.69
N GLU A 86 4.20 19.13 0.38
CA GLU A 86 5.32 18.26 0.70
C GLU A 86 5.12 16.90 0.00
N THR A 87 6.08 16.51 -0.84
CA THR A 87 6.04 15.27 -1.64
C THR A 87 7.01 14.20 -1.12
N SER A 88 7.43 14.29 0.14
CA SER A 88 8.36 13.35 0.77
C SER A 88 7.84 11.91 0.70
N ASN A 89 6.52 11.73 0.82
CA ASN A 89 5.87 10.41 0.83
C ASN A 89 5.76 9.76 -0.56
N LEU A 90 5.96 10.52 -1.64
CA LEU A 90 5.81 10.03 -3.01
C LEU A 90 7.16 9.88 -3.72
N ASP A 91 7.96 10.95 -3.71
CA ASP A 91 9.22 11.01 -4.48
C ASP A 91 10.47 11.08 -3.58
N GLY A 92 10.31 11.06 -2.24
CA GLY A 92 11.44 11.26 -1.32
C GLY A 92 12.08 12.65 -1.43
N VAL A 93 11.40 13.63 -2.03
CA VAL A 93 11.90 15.01 -2.16
C VAL A 93 11.45 15.83 -0.96
N THR A 94 12.39 16.49 -0.28
CA THR A 94 12.17 17.31 0.92
C THR A 94 11.73 18.74 0.61
N ASN A 95 11.99 19.22 -0.61
CA ASN A 95 11.56 20.55 -1.03
C ASN A 95 10.04 20.58 -1.23
N LEU A 96 9.43 21.68 -0.77
CA LEU A 96 8.03 21.97 -1.03
C LEU A 96 7.83 22.23 -2.53
N LYS A 97 6.88 21.53 -3.14
CA LYS A 97 6.45 21.81 -4.52
C LYS A 97 5.32 22.82 -4.49
N VAL A 98 5.36 23.76 -5.42
CA VAL A 98 4.32 24.79 -5.59
C VAL A 98 3.24 24.25 -6.53
N LYS A 99 1.97 24.44 -6.15
CA LYS A 99 0.78 24.11 -6.95
C LYS A 99 -0.06 25.36 -7.16
N HIS A 100 -0.68 25.47 -8.33
CA HIS A 100 -1.40 26.66 -8.76
C HIS A 100 -2.85 26.30 -9.05
N ALA A 101 -3.77 27.03 -8.41
CA ALA A 101 -5.17 27.01 -8.77
C ALA A 101 -5.38 27.61 -10.16
N LEU A 102 -6.54 27.35 -10.76
CA LEU A 102 -6.91 28.04 -11.98
C LEU A 102 -7.30 29.49 -11.64
N ASN A 103 -6.67 30.48 -12.28
CA ASN A 103 -6.90 31.91 -11.99
C ASN A 103 -8.38 32.33 -11.99
N ILE A 104 -9.20 31.69 -12.83
CA ILE A 104 -10.64 32.00 -12.98
C ILE A 104 -11.45 31.58 -11.75
N ILE A 105 -11.01 30.53 -11.04
CA ILE A 105 -11.69 29.97 -9.86
C ILE A 105 -10.99 30.42 -8.56
N SER A 106 -9.75 30.89 -8.65
CA SER A 106 -8.95 31.38 -7.51
C SER A 106 -9.60 32.52 -6.73
N SER A 107 -10.54 33.28 -7.32
CA SER A 107 -11.25 34.34 -6.61
C SER A 107 -12.41 33.84 -5.73
N LEU A 108 -12.77 32.55 -5.82
CA LEU A 108 -13.83 31.95 -5.01
C LEU A 108 -13.22 31.49 -3.68
N ASN A 109 -13.20 32.37 -2.69
CA ASN A 109 -12.60 32.08 -1.37
C ASN A 109 -13.63 31.79 -0.27
N ASP A 110 -14.92 32.00 -0.56
CA ASP A 110 -16.01 31.86 0.41
C ASP A 110 -16.84 30.59 0.19
N ASP A 111 -17.23 29.94 1.28
CA ASP A 111 -18.09 28.75 1.27
C ASP A 111 -19.42 28.98 0.51
N SER A 112 -19.96 30.20 0.57
CA SER A 112 -21.19 30.60 -0.13
C SER A 112 -21.00 30.77 -1.65
N SER A 113 -19.78 31.10 -2.09
CA SER A 113 -19.48 31.32 -3.51
C SER A 113 -19.47 30.01 -4.29
N PHE A 114 -19.14 28.90 -3.62
CA PHE A 114 -19.15 27.57 -4.24
C PHE A 114 -20.55 27.00 -4.45
N GLN A 115 -21.56 27.44 -3.69
CA GLN A 115 -22.96 26.98 -3.85
C GLN A 115 -23.55 27.34 -5.22
N ASN A 116 -23.11 28.46 -5.80
CA ASN A 116 -23.59 28.94 -7.09
C ASN A 116 -22.66 28.58 -8.26
N CYS A 117 -21.52 27.94 -7.98
CA CYS A 117 -20.51 27.62 -8.96
C CYS A 117 -20.89 26.31 -9.69
N LYS A 118 -21.28 26.42 -10.97
CA LYS A 118 -21.49 25.24 -11.84
C LYS A 118 -20.32 25.12 -12.81
N ALA A 119 -19.51 24.09 -12.59
CA ALA A 119 -18.40 23.74 -13.47
C ALA A 119 -18.48 22.26 -13.86
N VAL A 120 -17.95 21.94 -15.04
CA VAL A 120 -17.81 20.55 -15.51
C VAL A 120 -16.34 20.28 -15.75
N VAL A 121 -15.78 19.30 -15.06
CA VAL A 121 -14.41 18.83 -15.27
C VAL A 121 -14.47 17.60 -16.17
N LYS A 122 -13.70 17.62 -17.26
CA LYS A 122 -13.42 16.43 -18.07
C LYS A 122 -11.94 16.13 -17.97
N CYS A 123 -11.57 14.94 -17.53
CA CYS A 123 -10.18 14.50 -17.42
C CYS A 123 -9.98 13.21 -18.20
N GLU A 124 -8.71 12.87 -18.41
CA GLU A 124 -8.30 11.55 -18.87
C GLU A 124 -8.69 10.44 -17.88
N ASP A 125 -8.68 9.20 -18.37
CA ASP A 125 -8.85 8.02 -17.54
C ASP A 125 -7.70 7.90 -16.52
N PRO A 126 -7.96 7.32 -15.33
CA PRO A 126 -6.95 7.06 -14.31
C PRO A 126 -5.70 6.37 -14.88
N ASN A 127 -4.52 6.96 -14.68
CA ASN A 127 -3.24 6.40 -15.11
C ASN A 127 -2.17 6.44 -14.01
N GLU A 128 -1.16 5.57 -14.14
CA GLU A 128 -0.07 5.40 -13.17
C GLU A 128 0.99 6.52 -13.22
N ASP A 129 1.00 7.38 -14.23
CA ASP A 129 2.04 8.42 -14.30
C ASP A 129 1.72 9.61 -13.38
N LEU A 130 2.54 9.81 -12.35
CA LEU A 130 2.42 10.88 -11.38
C LEU A 130 2.68 12.28 -11.98
N TYR A 131 3.36 12.34 -13.13
CA TYR A 131 3.85 13.58 -13.75
C TYR A 131 3.07 14.01 -14.99
N THR A 132 2.03 13.26 -15.36
CA THR A 132 1.11 13.63 -16.42
C THR A 132 -0.30 13.77 -15.89
N PHE A 133 -0.99 14.81 -16.34
CA PHE A 133 -2.41 15.00 -16.11
C PHE A 133 -2.95 15.88 -17.22
N ILE A 134 -3.92 15.35 -17.96
CA ILE A 134 -4.62 16.08 -19.01
C ILE A 134 -6.08 16.19 -18.62
N GLY A 135 -6.54 17.42 -18.45
CA GLY A 135 -7.94 17.70 -18.19
C GLY A 135 -8.39 19.01 -18.78
N THR A 136 -9.68 19.26 -18.69
CA THR A 136 -10.34 20.44 -19.19
C THR A 136 -11.46 20.81 -18.23
N LEU A 137 -11.42 22.05 -17.76
CA LEU A 137 -12.44 22.65 -16.94
C LEU A 137 -13.34 23.54 -17.79
N TYR A 138 -14.63 23.25 -17.78
CA TYR A 138 -15.67 24.06 -18.40
C TYR A 138 -16.36 24.87 -17.31
N TYR A 139 -16.11 26.18 -17.30
CA TYR A 139 -16.70 27.11 -16.35
C TYR A 139 -17.15 28.37 -17.09
N ASP A 140 -18.38 28.82 -16.84
CA ASP A 140 -19.00 29.98 -17.49
C ASP A 140 -18.82 30.02 -19.03
N LYS A 141 -19.05 28.87 -19.68
CA LYS A 141 -18.89 28.65 -21.14
C LYS A 141 -17.46 28.84 -21.68
N GLN A 142 -16.47 29.01 -20.82
CA GLN A 142 -15.05 29.01 -21.19
C GLN A 142 -14.43 27.65 -20.92
N GLN A 143 -13.52 27.25 -21.81
CA GLN A 143 -12.76 26.02 -21.70
C GLN A 143 -11.34 26.34 -21.25
N ASN A 144 -10.93 25.78 -20.11
CA ASN A 144 -9.59 25.97 -19.57
C ASN A 144 -8.85 24.64 -19.45
N PRO A 145 -7.64 24.51 -20.02
CA PRO A 145 -6.86 23.29 -19.89
C PRO A 145 -6.38 23.13 -18.44
N LEU A 146 -6.45 21.90 -17.94
CA LEU A 146 -5.88 21.50 -16.66
C LEU A 146 -4.60 20.72 -16.89
N SER A 147 -3.61 20.96 -16.03
CA SER A 147 -2.32 20.29 -16.02
C SER A 147 -2.03 19.73 -14.62
N VAL A 148 -0.86 19.10 -14.46
CA VAL A 148 -0.39 18.58 -13.17
C VAL A 148 -0.25 19.65 -12.10
N GLN A 149 -0.11 20.93 -12.47
CA GLN A 149 0.00 22.03 -11.50
C GLN A 149 -1.28 22.25 -10.70
N GLN A 150 -2.45 21.88 -11.26
CA GLN A 150 -3.76 22.04 -10.64
C GLN A 150 -4.20 20.80 -9.83
N ILE A 151 -3.47 19.68 -9.92
CA ILE A 151 -3.83 18.43 -9.24
C ILE A 151 -3.04 18.24 -7.96
N LEU A 152 -3.75 17.84 -6.90
CA LEU A 152 -3.22 17.44 -5.61
C LEU A 152 -3.42 15.92 -5.46
N LEU A 153 -2.32 15.19 -5.37
CA LEU A 153 -2.33 13.73 -5.27
C LEU A 153 -2.61 13.28 -3.82
N GLN A 154 -3.24 12.11 -3.68
CA GLN A 154 -3.46 11.47 -2.39
C GLN A 154 -2.13 11.27 -1.64
N GLY A 155 -2.11 11.49 -0.32
CA GLY A 155 -0.93 11.26 0.52
C GLY A 155 0.11 12.37 0.52
N LEU A 156 -0.05 13.39 -0.33
CA LEU A 156 0.66 14.66 -0.20
C LEU A 156 0.23 15.39 1.08
N LYS A 157 1.11 16.23 1.64
CA LYS A 157 0.82 17.03 2.83
C LYS A 157 0.79 18.51 2.50
N LEU A 158 -0.24 19.23 2.94
CA LEU A 158 -0.32 20.68 2.79
C LEU A 158 0.65 21.36 3.78
N ARG A 159 1.51 22.25 3.29
CA ARG A 159 2.45 23.03 4.11
C ARG A 159 2.35 24.50 3.74
N ASN A 160 2.76 25.39 4.65
CA ASN A 160 2.84 26.83 4.41
C ASN A 160 1.61 27.44 3.70
N THR A 161 0.41 26.92 3.98
CA THR A 161 -0.86 27.39 3.42
C THR A 161 -1.93 27.01 4.44
N ASP A 162 -2.80 27.93 4.83
CA ASP A 162 -3.71 27.74 5.97
C ASP A 162 -4.84 26.77 5.63
N TYR A 163 -5.39 26.90 4.43
CA TYR A 163 -6.39 25.98 3.89
C TYR A 163 -6.40 26.01 2.37
N VAL A 164 -6.89 24.93 1.77
CA VAL A 164 -7.19 24.86 0.34
C VAL A 164 -8.57 24.25 0.12
N TYR A 165 -9.26 24.73 -0.91
CA TYR A 165 -10.49 24.15 -1.43
C TYR A 165 -10.19 23.31 -2.66
N GLY A 166 -10.68 22.08 -2.67
CA GLY A 166 -10.54 21.20 -3.82
C GLY A 166 -11.74 20.29 -4.03
N VAL A 167 -11.95 19.91 -5.29
CA VAL A 167 -12.97 18.92 -5.66
C VAL A 167 -12.32 17.57 -5.87
N ILE A 168 -12.94 16.49 -5.41
CA ILE A 168 -12.45 15.14 -5.67
C ILE A 168 -12.62 14.81 -7.16
N ILE A 169 -11.52 14.41 -7.81
CA ILE A 169 -11.54 13.82 -9.16
C ILE A 169 -11.37 12.29 -9.10
N PHE A 170 -10.48 11.79 -8.24
CA PHE A 170 -10.15 10.36 -8.15
C PHE A 170 -10.23 9.86 -6.70
N THR A 171 -10.82 8.69 -6.49
CA THR A 171 -10.95 8.05 -5.17
C THR A 171 -10.44 6.60 -5.18
N GLY A 172 -10.03 6.10 -4.01
CA GLY A 172 -9.68 4.69 -3.81
C GLY A 172 -8.62 4.16 -4.77
N HIS A 173 -8.95 3.08 -5.50
CA HIS A 173 -8.05 2.43 -6.47
C HIS A 173 -7.83 3.21 -7.76
N GLU A 174 -8.62 4.26 -8.03
CA GLU A 174 -8.45 5.12 -9.20
C GLU A 174 -7.45 6.25 -8.95
N THR A 175 -6.96 6.43 -7.72
CA THR A 175 -5.91 7.42 -7.47
C THR A 175 -4.59 6.97 -8.06
N LYS A 176 -3.85 7.91 -8.66
CA LYS A 176 -2.54 7.63 -9.27
C LYS A 176 -1.55 6.94 -8.32
N VAL A 177 -1.63 7.23 -7.02
CA VAL A 177 -0.78 6.61 -6.00
C VAL A 177 -1.15 5.15 -5.78
N MET A 178 -2.44 4.84 -5.72
CA MET A 178 -2.91 3.46 -5.56
C MET A 178 -2.66 2.65 -6.83
N GLN A 179 -2.74 3.25 -8.01
CA GLN A 179 -2.39 2.58 -9.28
C GLN A 179 -0.90 2.27 -9.41
N ASN A 180 -0.02 3.11 -8.84
CA ASN A 180 1.40 2.78 -8.71
C ASN A 180 1.69 1.73 -7.64
N SER A 181 0.73 1.45 -6.75
CA SER A 181 0.88 0.42 -5.74
C SER A 181 0.60 -0.94 -6.35
N THR A 182 1.53 -1.87 -6.22
CA THR A 182 1.29 -3.26 -6.59
C THR A 182 0.61 -3.96 -5.42
N ASP A 183 -0.46 -4.71 -5.69
CA ASP A 183 -1.09 -5.56 -4.68
C ASP A 183 -0.02 -6.40 -3.97
N PRO A 184 0.05 -6.34 -2.63
CA PRO A 184 1.12 -7.00 -1.90
C PRO A 184 1.03 -8.50 -2.17
N PRO A 185 2.04 -9.11 -2.83
CA PRO A 185 2.00 -10.54 -3.10
C PRO A 185 2.03 -11.29 -1.76
N SER A 186 1.34 -12.43 -1.70
CA SER A 186 1.42 -13.32 -0.55
C SER A 186 2.87 -13.80 -0.38
N LYS A 187 3.56 -13.24 0.63
CA LYS A 187 4.94 -13.57 0.94
C LYS A 187 4.99 -14.95 1.60
N LYS A 188 5.45 -15.95 0.85
CA LYS A 188 5.83 -17.27 1.38
C LYS A 188 7.33 -17.29 1.62
N SER A 189 7.77 -17.80 2.77
CA SER A 189 9.19 -17.84 3.10
C SER A 189 9.94 -18.83 2.18
N GLY A 190 11.24 -18.60 1.97
CA GLY A 190 12.08 -19.52 1.21
C GLY A 190 12.18 -20.88 1.89
N ILE A 191 12.18 -20.87 3.23
CA ILE A 191 12.15 -22.06 4.08
C ILE A 191 10.85 -22.84 3.90
N GLU A 192 9.68 -22.18 3.89
CA GLU A 192 8.38 -22.83 3.62
C GLU A 192 8.39 -23.59 2.30
N LYS A 193 8.93 -22.98 1.23
CA LYS A 193 9.04 -23.66 -0.08
C LYS A 193 9.96 -24.90 -0.02
N ARG A 194 10.99 -24.89 0.83
CA ARG A 194 11.86 -26.05 1.06
C ARG A 194 11.15 -27.12 1.90
N ILE A 195 10.43 -26.73 2.94
CA ILE A 195 9.62 -27.64 3.78
C ILE A 195 8.57 -28.34 2.91
N ASP A 196 7.83 -27.60 2.09
CA ASP A 196 6.84 -28.16 1.16
C ASP A 196 7.48 -29.22 0.25
N ARG A 197 8.67 -28.94 -0.28
CA ARG A 197 9.43 -29.90 -1.10
C ARG A 197 9.80 -31.17 -0.31
N ILE A 198 10.25 -31.03 0.93
CA ILE A 198 10.57 -32.17 1.81
C ILE A 198 9.31 -32.99 2.10
N ILE A 199 8.18 -32.34 2.36
CA ILE A 199 6.88 -32.99 2.59
C ILE A 199 6.47 -33.81 1.37
N TYR A 200 6.58 -33.24 0.16
CA TYR A 200 6.28 -33.99 -1.08
C TYR A 200 7.19 -35.21 -1.27
N VAL A 201 8.49 -35.09 -0.95
CA VAL A 201 9.42 -36.23 -1.00
C VAL A 201 9.03 -37.30 0.02
N LEU A 202 8.75 -36.91 1.26
CA LEU A 202 8.34 -37.83 2.32
C LEU A 202 7.03 -38.55 1.96
N PHE A 203 6.03 -37.82 1.49
CA PHE A 203 4.77 -38.40 1.03
C PHE A 203 4.98 -39.40 -0.12
N GLY A 204 5.85 -39.06 -1.07
CA GLY A 204 6.29 -39.97 -2.14
C GLY A 204 6.90 -41.26 -1.58
N THR A 205 7.82 -41.17 -0.63
CA THR A 205 8.45 -42.35 -0.03
C THR A 205 7.44 -43.24 0.70
N VAL A 206 6.50 -42.67 1.45
CA VAL A 206 5.45 -43.43 2.15
C VAL A 206 4.56 -44.19 1.15
N ILE A 207 4.16 -43.55 0.06
CA ILE A 207 3.39 -44.20 -1.01
C ILE A 207 4.17 -45.36 -1.62
N THR A 208 5.48 -45.18 -1.90
CA THR A 208 6.30 -46.26 -2.46
C THR A 208 6.42 -47.46 -1.52
N ILE A 209 6.61 -47.24 -0.21
CA ILE A 209 6.69 -48.31 0.79
C ILE A 209 5.34 -49.04 0.89
N ALA A 210 4.22 -48.30 0.91
CA ALA A 210 2.89 -48.88 0.92
C ALA A 210 2.62 -49.73 -0.33
N PHE A 211 3.06 -49.25 -1.50
CA PHE A 211 2.91 -49.96 -2.77
C PHE A 211 3.74 -51.25 -2.82
N ILE A 212 5.00 -51.20 -2.37
CA ILE A 212 5.86 -52.39 -2.26
C ILE A 212 5.27 -53.39 -1.25
N GLY A 213 4.80 -52.90 -0.10
CA GLY A 213 4.13 -53.71 0.92
C GLY A 213 2.88 -54.40 0.37
N LEU A 214 2.05 -53.69 -0.42
CA LEU A 214 0.87 -54.27 -1.07
C LEU A 214 1.24 -55.36 -2.09
N ILE A 215 2.29 -55.15 -2.89
CA ILE A 215 2.75 -56.14 -3.86
C ILE A 215 3.26 -57.39 -3.13
N PHE A 216 4.11 -57.23 -2.12
CA PHE A 216 4.64 -58.33 -1.33
C PHE A 216 3.53 -59.11 -0.63
N PHE A 217 2.62 -58.40 0.05
CA PHE A 217 1.47 -59.01 0.72
C PHE A 217 0.57 -59.77 -0.27
N ARG A 218 0.38 -59.25 -1.48
CA ARG A 218 -0.41 -59.93 -2.53
C ARG A 218 0.25 -61.20 -3.04
N ILE A 219 1.58 -61.21 -3.21
CA ILE A 219 2.33 -62.41 -3.63
C ILE A 219 2.29 -63.47 -2.53
N GLU A 220 2.61 -63.08 -1.29
CA GLU A 220 2.63 -64.00 -0.14
C GLU A 220 1.23 -64.57 0.11
N THR A 221 0.17 -63.75 0.06
CA THR A 221 -1.22 -64.21 0.22
C THR A 221 -1.63 -65.19 -0.87
N LYS A 222 -1.20 -64.99 -2.12
CA LYS A 222 -1.48 -65.95 -3.21
C LYS A 222 -0.80 -67.31 -2.95
N ASN A 223 0.37 -67.31 -2.34
CA ASN A 223 1.09 -68.53 -1.98
C ASN A 223 0.53 -69.20 -0.70
N ASP A 224 -0.03 -68.43 0.23
CA ASP A 224 -0.57 -68.91 1.51
C ASP A 224 -2.04 -69.40 1.43
N ILE A 225 -2.70 -69.17 0.29
CA ILE A 225 -4.04 -69.72 -0.04
C ILE A 225 -3.85 -71.08 -0.71
N SER A 226 -4.04 -72.16 0.06
CA SER A 226 -4.21 -73.51 -0.47
C SER A 226 -5.59 -74.02 -0.08
N GLY A 227 -6.48 -74.22 -1.06
CA GLY A 227 -7.81 -74.81 -0.85
C GLY A 227 -8.84 -73.94 -0.13
N GLY A 228 -8.74 -72.60 -0.19
CA GLY A 228 -9.78 -71.68 0.29
C GLY A 228 -9.75 -71.33 1.78
N LYS A 229 -8.69 -71.71 2.52
CA LYS A 229 -8.48 -71.27 3.92
C LYS A 229 -7.09 -70.63 4.08
N LEU A 230 -7.03 -69.45 4.69
CA LEU A 230 -5.78 -68.75 5.06
C LEU A 230 -5.05 -69.56 6.16
N ARG A 231 -3.77 -69.90 5.99
CA ARG A 231 -2.99 -70.65 7.01
C ARG A 231 -2.73 -69.86 8.29
N ARG A 232 -2.73 -68.52 8.25
CA ARG A 232 -2.38 -67.64 9.38
C ARG A 232 -3.62 -66.96 9.97
N TRP A 233 -4.22 -67.58 10.99
CA TRP A 233 -5.47 -67.13 11.63
C TRP A 233 -5.35 -65.84 12.47
N TYR A 234 -4.12 -65.42 12.81
CA TYR A 234 -3.83 -64.26 13.65
C TYR A 234 -3.58 -62.96 12.88
N LEU A 235 -3.44 -63.03 11.54
CA LEU A 235 -3.19 -61.87 10.67
C LEU A 235 -4.48 -61.43 9.95
N ARG A 236 -5.55 -61.13 10.71
CA ARG A 236 -6.79 -60.61 10.14
C ARG A 236 -6.63 -59.13 9.77
N PRO A 237 -6.95 -58.71 8.54
CA PRO A 237 -6.83 -57.31 8.09
C PRO A 237 -7.84 -56.35 8.74
N ASP A 238 -8.77 -56.87 9.56
CA ASP A 238 -9.89 -56.11 10.15
C ASP A 238 -9.50 -55.24 11.36
N LYS A 239 -8.23 -55.25 11.79
CA LYS A 239 -7.76 -54.46 12.94
C LYS A 239 -6.44 -53.77 12.63
N THR A 240 -6.52 -52.55 12.11
CA THR A 240 -5.40 -51.61 12.06
C THR A 240 -5.38 -50.75 13.31
N SER A 241 -4.25 -50.68 14.00
CA SER A 241 -4.02 -49.71 15.08
C SER A 241 -3.66 -48.35 14.46
N VAL A 242 -4.46 -47.34 14.75
CA VAL A 242 -4.26 -45.94 14.32
C VAL A 242 -2.99 -45.39 14.98
N PHE A 243 -1.95 -45.13 14.19
CA PHE A 243 -0.69 -44.51 14.63
C PHE A 243 -0.50 -43.11 14.00
N TYR A 244 -1.56 -42.29 13.98
CA TYR A 244 -1.39 -40.88 13.63
C TYR A 244 -2.27 -39.99 14.48
N ASP A 245 -1.62 -39.19 15.32
CA ASP A 245 -2.24 -38.26 16.25
C ASP A 245 -1.90 -36.83 15.80
N PRO A 246 -2.82 -36.09 15.14
CA PRO A 246 -2.52 -34.80 14.50
C PRO A 246 -2.56 -33.61 15.47
N LYS A 247 -2.28 -33.81 16.76
CA LYS A 247 -2.44 -32.77 17.80
C LYS A 247 -1.13 -32.40 18.47
N ARG A 248 -0.36 -31.51 17.84
CA ARG A 248 0.60 -30.65 18.57
C ARG A 248 0.16 -29.19 18.49
N VAL A 249 -1.07 -28.92 18.93
CA VAL A 249 -1.60 -27.57 19.10
C VAL A 249 -0.74 -26.77 20.09
N SER A 250 -0.22 -27.43 21.13
CA SER A 250 0.66 -26.83 22.14
C SER A 250 2.00 -26.35 21.58
N LEU A 251 2.59 -27.09 20.64
CA LEU A 251 3.89 -26.75 20.05
C LEU A 251 3.75 -25.59 19.06
N ALA A 252 2.67 -25.55 18.28
CA ALA A 252 2.34 -24.41 17.42
C ALA A 252 2.03 -23.15 18.24
N ALA A 253 1.26 -23.29 19.34
CA ALA A 253 0.99 -22.18 20.26
C ALA A 253 2.28 -21.65 20.93
N PHE A 254 3.21 -22.54 21.28
CA PHE A 254 4.51 -22.17 21.84
C PHE A 254 5.38 -21.38 20.86
N PHE A 255 5.44 -21.78 19.58
CA PHE A 255 6.15 -21.01 18.57
C PHE A 255 5.50 -19.65 18.27
N HIS A 256 4.16 -19.57 18.24
CA HIS A 256 3.46 -18.28 18.13
C HIS A 256 3.72 -17.37 19.34
N PHE A 257 3.82 -17.93 20.55
CA PHE A 257 4.20 -17.19 21.75
C PHE A 257 5.63 -16.64 21.65
N LEU A 258 6.61 -17.45 21.21
CA LEU A 258 7.99 -17.01 20.98
C LEU A 258 8.08 -15.86 19.97
N THR A 259 7.35 -15.93 18.86
CA THR A 259 7.29 -14.84 17.87
C THR A 259 6.76 -13.53 18.46
N THR A 260 5.84 -13.62 19.43
CA THR A 260 5.27 -12.43 20.09
C THR A 260 6.30 -11.77 21.02
N LEU A 261 7.18 -12.55 21.65
CA LEU A 261 8.24 -12.03 22.52
C LEU A 261 9.27 -11.19 21.75
N CYS A 262 9.62 -11.55 20.51
CA CYS A 262 10.52 -10.75 19.68
C CYS A 262 9.98 -9.35 19.35
N CYS A 263 8.66 -9.15 19.41
CA CYS A 263 8.04 -7.83 19.17
C CYS A 263 8.03 -6.93 20.42
N MET A 264 8.42 -7.46 21.59
CA MET A 264 8.46 -6.73 22.86
C MET A 264 9.88 -6.34 23.29
N ASP A 265 10.79 -6.21 22.33
CA ASP A 265 12.15 -5.76 22.59
C ASP A 265 12.18 -4.27 22.92
N MET A 266 12.74 -3.92 24.07
CA MET A 266 12.88 -2.52 24.51
C MET A 266 13.99 -1.79 23.74
N GLU A 267 14.99 -2.49 23.20
CA GLU A 267 16.05 -1.83 22.41
C GLU A 267 15.54 -1.33 21.05
N MET A 268 14.44 -1.91 20.55
CA MET A 268 13.79 -1.50 19.30
C MET A 268 12.61 -0.55 19.54
N TYR A 269 12.58 0.13 20.69
CA TYR A 269 11.59 1.15 21.02
C TYR A 269 12.05 2.53 20.60
N TYR A 270 11.20 3.28 19.89
CA TYR A 270 11.50 4.65 19.50
C TYR A 270 10.75 5.65 20.39
N GLU A 271 11.50 6.28 21.30
CA GLU A 271 10.98 7.17 22.35
C GLU A 271 10.32 8.43 21.79
N GLU A 272 10.90 9.08 20.78
CA GLU A 272 10.42 10.38 20.28
C GLU A 272 9.01 10.31 19.67
N THR A 273 8.60 9.14 19.15
CA THR A 273 7.26 8.96 18.58
C THR A 273 6.40 7.95 19.35
N ASP A 274 6.87 7.49 20.51
CA ASP A 274 6.18 6.54 21.40
C ASP A 274 5.74 5.26 20.65
N LYS A 275 6.62 4.73 19.81
CA LYS A 275 6.30 3.61 18.91
C LYS A 275 7.24 2.42 19.12
N PRO A 276 6.69 1.23 19.47
CA PRO A 276 7.47 -0.01 19.49
C PRO A 276 7.64 -0.58 18.08
N ALA A 277 8.66 -1.40 17.89
CA ALA A 277 8.80 -2.23 16.69
C ALA A 277 7.61 -3.19 16.55
N ARG A 278 6.87 -3.04 15.44
CA ARG A 278 5.68 -3.86 15.16
C ARG A 278 5.91 -4.73 13.94
N ALA A 279 5.99 -6.05 14.13
CA ALA A 279 6.00 -7.00 13.03
C ALA A 279 4.61 -7.08 12.39
N ARG A 280 4.48 -6.65 11.12
CA ARG A 280 3.23 -6.78 10.34
C ARG A 280 2.99 -8.22 9.85
N THR A 281 4.04 -9.03 9.76
CA THR A 281 3.98 -10.42 9.30
C THR A 281 4.88 -11.29 10.16
N SER A 282 4.28 -12.23 10.90
CA SER A 282 4.98 -13.09 11.87
C SER A 282 5.72 -14.28 11.23
N TYR A 283 5.41 -14.63 9.98
CA TYR A 283 5.99 -15.80 9.29
C TYR A 283 7.37 -15.53 8.66
N LEU A 284 7.83 -14.27 8.63
CA LEU A 284 9.07 -13.87 7.94
C LEU A 284 10.27 -13.68 8.88
N ASN A 285 10.11 -13.96 10.18
CA ASN A 285 11.17 -13.73 11.16
C ASN A 285 12.45 -14.53 10.86
N GLU A 286 12.32 -15.74 10.30
CA GLU A 286 13.46 -16.59 9.96
C GLU A 286 14.26 -16.08 8.75
N GLU A 287 13.64 -15.29 7.87
CA GLU A 287 14.29 -14.70 6.70
C GLU A 287 15.15 -13.48 7.09
N LEU A 288 14.90 -12.85 8.24
CA LEU A 288 15.68 -11.70 8.70
C LEU A 288 17.16 -12.07 8.90
N GLY A 289 17.45 -13.32 9.29
CA GLY A 289 18.82 -13.83 9.39
C GLY A 289 19.45 -14.27 8.06
N GLN A 290 18.71 -14.19 6.95
CA GLN A 290 19.15 -14.61 5.61
C GLN A 290 19.24 -13.43 4.62
N VAL A 291 19.08 -12.20 5.10
CA VAL A 291 19.17 -11.01 4.25
C VAL A 291 20.61 -10.78 3.81
N ASP A 292 20.85 -10.85 2.50
CA ASP A 292 22.16 -10.61 1.87
C ASP A 292 22.32 -9.15 1.38
N THR A 293 21.24 -8.54 0.90
CA THR A 293 21.24 -7.17 0.36
C THR A 293 20.19 -6.32 1.06
N ILE A 294 20.61 -5.18 1.60
CA ILE A 294 19.73 -4.15 2.17
C ILE A 294 19.61 -3.01 1.15
N LEU A 295 18.38 -2.79 0.67
CA LEU A 295 18.04 -1.63 -0.14
C LEU A 295 17.48 -0.57 0.81
N SER A 296 18.17 0.57 0.92
CA SER A 296 17.75 1.68 1.77
C SER A 296 17.40 2.88 0.92
N ASP A 297 16.24 3.49 1.21
CA ASP A 297 15.92 4.81 0.68
C ASP A 297 16.74 5.88 1.40
N LYS A 298 17.04 6.98 0.71
CA LYS A 298 17.80 8.09 1.29
C LYS A 298 16.91 8.91 2.23
N THR A 299 15.78 9.38 1.72
CA THR A 299 14.97 10.39 2.41
C THR A 299 14.02 9.72 3.39
N GLY A 300 13.98 10.20 4.64
CA GLY A 300 13.11 9.62 5.67
C GLY A 300 13.58 8.28 6.25
N THR A 301 14.66 7.69 5.71
CA THR A 301 15.31 6.49 6.27
C THR A 301 16.75 6.79 6.69
N LEU A 302 17.63 7.18 5.76
CA LEU A 302 19.04 7.48 6.07
C LEU A 302 19.22 8.91 6.61
N THR A 303 18.39 9.85 6.16
CA THR A 303 18.45 11.24 6.61
C THR A 303 17.20 11.62 7.39
N CYS A 304 17.38 12.17 8.59
CA CYS A 304 16.36 13.00 9.22
C CYS A 304 16.22 14.27 8.36
N ASN A 305 14.99 14.64 7.98
CA ASN A 305 14.71 15.80 7.10
C ASN A 305 14.95 17.16 7.81
N SER A 306 16.05 17.27 8.55
CA SER A 306 16.55 18.47 9.23
C SER A 306 17.87 18.88 8.56
N MET A 307 17.95 20.13 8.14
CA MET A 307 19.14 20.69 7.48
C MET A 307 19.77 21.70 8.40
N GLU A 308 20.95 21.38 8.91
CA GLU A 308 21.74 22.27 9.77
C GLU A 308 22.91 22.85 8.98
N PHE A 309 23.09 24.17 9.10
CA PHE A 309 24.23 24.84 8.50
C PHE A 309 25.46 24.68 9.39
N VAL A 310 26.44 23.91 8.92
CA VAL A 310 27.57 23.47 9.76
C VAL A 310 28.88 24.18 9.43
N LYS A 311 29.24 24.26 8.14
CA LYS A 311 30.50 24.84 7.65
C LYS A 311 30.22 25.66 6.40
N CYS A 312 30.97 26.72 6.19
CA CYS A 312 31.01 27.43 4.91
C CYS A 312 32.43 27.90 4.60
N SER A 313 32.70 28.13 3.32
CA SER A 313 33.95 28.79 2.91
C SER A 313 33.61 30.16 2.32
N ILE A 314 34.28 31.19 2.82
CA ILE A 314 34.13 32.57 2.34
C ILE A 314 35.53 33.07 1.99
N ALA A 315 35.71 33.48 0.73
CA ALA A 315 36.99 33.97 0.20
C ALA A 315 38.19 33.00 0.36
N GLY A 316 37.92 31.69 0.43
CA GLY A 316 38.95 30.66 0.61
C GLY A 316 39.21 30.28 2.08
N ASP A 317 38.71 31.07 3.04
CA ASP A 317 38.77 30.74 4.45
C ASP A 317 37.57 29.87 4.84
N VAL A 318 37.83 28.78 5.57
CA VAL A 318 36.79 27.84 6.03
C VAL A 318 36.33 28.22 7.44
N TYR A 319 35.03 28.43 7.60
CA TYR A 319 34.36 28.77 8.84
C TYR A 319 33.47 27.59 9.27
N GLY A 320 33.49 27.26 10.56
CA GLY A 320 32.73 26.15 11.16
C GLY A 320 33.65 25.08 11.75
N ARG A 321 33.39 24.71 13.01
CA ARG A 321 34.26 23.81 13.81
C ARG A 321 33.56 22.54 14.30
N VAL A 322 32.41 22.22 13.73
CA VAL A 322 31.66 21.00 14.10
C VAL A 322 32.33 19.79 13.48
N VAL A 323 32.61 18.78 14.29
CA VAL A 323 33.06 17.46 13.86
C VAL A 323 31.81 16.60 13.72
N THR A 324 31.60 16.01 12.54
CA THR A 324 30.51 15.06 12.34
C THR A 324 30.91 13.66 12.83
N GLU A 325 29.96 12.80 13.17
CA GLU A 325 30.25 11.41 13.58
C GLU A 325 31.09 10.63 12.55
N VAL A 326 30.96 10.99 11.27
CA VAL A 326 31.76 10.42 10.17
C VAL A 326 33.21 10.89 10.25
N GLU A 327 33.45 12.18 10.51
CA GLU A 327 34.80 12.71 10.75
C GLU A 327 35.41 12.10 12.02
N GLU A 328 34.62 11.92 13.09
CA GLU A 328 35.09 11.34 14.34
C GLU A 328 35.49 9.86 14.21
N ARG A 329 34.68 9.04 13.50
CA ARG A 329 35.02 7.64 13.18
C ARG A 329 36.26 7.51 12.28
N SER A 330 36.52 8.48 11.42
CA SER A 330 37.73 8.49 10.59
C SER A 330 39.00 8.82 11.39
N LEU A 331 38.86 9.57 12.47
CA LEU A 331 39.96 9.95 13.37
C LEU A 331 40.26 8.85 14.41
N PHE A 332 39.26 8.06 14.79
CA PHE A 332 39.40 6.96 15.74
C PHE A 332 38.72 5.68 15.20
N PRO A 333 39.40 4.89 14.35
CA PRO A 333 38.85 3.61 13.93
C PRO A 333 38.77 2.68 15.15
N SER A 334 37.56 2.32 15.54
CA SER A 334 37.29 1.30 16.56
C SER A 334 37.90 -0.03 16.10
N THR A 335 38.91 -0.52 16.82
CA THR A 335 39.56 -1.83 16.64
C THR A 335 38.62 -3.00 16.82
#